data_AF-A0A529LHA7-F1
#
_entry.id   AF-A0A529LHA7-F1
#
_cell.length_a   1.000
_cell.length_b   1.000
_cell.length_c   1.000
_cell.angle_alpha   90.00
_cell.angle_beta   90.00
_cell.angle_gamma   90.00
#
_symmetry.space_group_name_H-M   'P 1'
#
loop_
_entity.id
_entity.type
_entity.pdbx_description
1 polymer ?
#
loop_
_entity_poly.entity_id
_entity_poly.type
_entity_poly.pdbx_seq_one_letter_code
_entity_poly.pdbx_strand_id
1 'polypeptide(L)'
;MLLGGLILLFHAAFGAQAAAPDSKRVALVIGNSKYVNAVALPNPANDARLIASTLRNAGFQVIEGVDQDNAGMHSLISKFTEESYNAGLAVIYYAGHGMQVDGRNYLIPVDAELTSPAYLKTRTVQI
;
A
#
# COMPACT_ATOMS: atom_id res chain seq x y z
N MET A 1 35.41 -60.09 -2.11
CA MET A 1 34.05 -59.56 -2.34
C MET A 1 33.81 -58.45 -1.34
N LEU A 2 33.38 -57.29 -1.84
CA LEU A 2 32.67 -56.18 -1.17
C LEU A 2 33.45 -55.37 -0.11
N LEU A 3 33.94 -54.18 -0.50
CA LEU A 3 33.33 -52.84 -0.25
C LEU A 3 33.51 -52.41 1.21
N GLY A 4 34.13 -51.30 1.59
CA GLY A 4 34.14 -49.97 0.99
C GLY A 4 33.79 -48.99 2.11
N GLY A 5 34.59 -47.95 2.34
CA GLY A 5 34.35 -47.00 3.43
C GLY A 5 35.01 -45.65 3.16
N LEU A 6 34.54 -44.97 2.12
CA LEU A 6 34.90 -43.59 1.82
C LEU A 6 34.14 -42.68 2.80
N ILE A 7 34.86 -42.04 3.73
CA ILE A 7 34.30 -40.98 4.57
C ILE A 7 34.22 -39.71 3.71
N LEU A 8 33.02 -39.41 3.21
CA LEU A 8 32.70 -38.14 2.55
C LEU A 8 32.50 -37.07 3.63
N LEU A 9 33.50 -36.21 3.80
CA LEU A 9 33.37 -34.97 4.56
C LEU A 9 32.48 -34.01 3.76
N PHE A 10 31.20 -33.92 4.14
CA PHE A 10 30.31 -32.86 3.66
C PHE A 10 30.75 -31.51 4.25
N HIS A 11 31.50 -30.73 3.49
CA HIS A 11 31.65 -29.30 3.77
C HIS A 11 30.33 -28.62 3.43
N ALA A 12 29.54 -28.28 4.45
CA ALA A 12 28.46 -27.32 4.29
C ALA A 12 29.10 -25.96 3.99
N ALA A 13 29.20 -25.60 2.72
CA ALA A 13 29.47 -24.24 2.31
C ALA A 13 28.29 -23.39 2.78
N PHE A 14 28.46 -22.70 3.91
CA PHE A 14 27.65 -21.54 4.25
C PHE A 14 27.91 -20.51 3.16
N GLY A 15 27.09 -20.55 2.11
CA GLY A 15 27.02 -19.47 1.15
C GLY A 15 26.63 -18.23 1.93
N ALA A 16 27.55 -17.26 2.02
CA ALA A 16 27.20 -15.91 2.41
C ALA A 16 26.13 -15.44 1.42
N GLN A 17 24.87 -15.50 1.82
CA GLN A 17 23.79 -14.86 1.08
C GLN A 17 24.16 -13.39 1.05
N ALA A 18 24.63 -12.91 -0.11
CA ALA A 18 24.87 -11.50 -0.33
C ALA A 18 23.57 -10.79 0.07
N ALA A 19 23.63 -9.95 1.10
CA ALA A 19 22.51 -9.11 1.47
C ALA A 19 22.15 -8.35 0.20
N ALA A 20 20.95 -8.60 -0.33
CA ALA A 20 20.45 -7.80 -1.44
C ALA A 20 20.57 -6.33 -1.02
N PRO A 21 21.03 -5.43 -1.92
CA PRO A 21 21.07 -4.01 -1.59
C PRO A 21 19.70 -3.62 -1.05
N ASP A 22 19.69 -2.87 0.06
CA ASP A 22 18.49 -2.56 0.83
C ASP A 22 17.53 -1.77 -0.07
N SER A 23 16.67 -2.50 -0.78
CA SER A 23 15.94 -1.97 -1.92
C SER A 23 14.88 -1.02 -1.39
N LYS A 24 14.84 0.21 -1.90
CA LYS A 24 13.89 1.26 -1.47
C LYS A 24 12.49 0.67 -1.32
N ARG A 25 11.89 0.81 -0.14
CA ARG A 25 10.53 0.35 0.17
C ARG A 25 9.64 1.57 0.33
N VAL A 26 8.54 1.64 -0.41
CA VAL A 26 7.63 2.79 -0.39
C VAL A 26 6.22 2.32 -0.06
N ALA A 27 5.50 3.08 0.75
CA ALA A 27 4.10 2.82 1.02
C ALA A 27 3.23 4.06 0.85
N LEU A 28 2.05 3.89 0.29
CA LEU A 28 0.95 4.85 0.36
C LEU A 28 -0.09 4.33 1.37
N VAL A 29 -0.46 5.17 2.34
CA VAL A 29 -1.41 4.82 3.40
C VAL A 29 -2.46 5.91 3.49
N ILE A 30 -3.72 5.57 3.16
CA ILE A 30 -4.84 6.52 3.19
C ILE A 30 -5.93 6.02 4.13
N GLY A 31 -6.43 6.90 5.00
CA GLY A 31 -7.55 6.62 5.89
C GLY A 31 -8.63 7.69 5.80
N ASN A 32 -9.79 7.38 5.25
CA ASN A 32 -10.91 8.32 5.11
C ASN A 32 -12.04 7.97 6.08
N SER A 33 -12.34 8.89 6.99
CA SER A 33 -13.30 8.75 8.08
C SER A 33 -14.45 9.77 7.98
N LYS A 34 -14.13 11.04 7.72
CA LYS A 34 -15.06 12.18 7.84
C LYS A 34 -15.75 12.53 6.53
N TYR A 35 -16.54 11.60 6.01
CA TYR A 35 -17.31 11.81 4.78
C TYR A 35 -18.38 12.89 4.94
N VAL A 36 -18.46 13.80 3.97
CA VAL A 36 -19.44 14.90 3.94
C VAL A 36 -20.80 14.42 3.44
N ASN A 37 -20.81 13.56 2.41
CA ASN A 37 -22.02 13.10 1.73
C ASN A 37 -22.30 11.60 1.93
N ALA A 38 -21.62 10.96 2.88
CA ALA A 38 -21.80 9.54 3.20
C ALA A 38 -21.63 9.31 4.71
N VAL A 39 -21.97 8.11 5.17
CA VAL A 39 -21.83 7.75 6.60
C VAL A 39 -20.36 7.81 7.00
N ALA A 40 -20.06 8.59 8.04
CA ALA A 40 -18.70 8.67 8.59
C ALA A 40 -18.28 7.33 9.20
N LEU A 41 -16.99 7.00 9.05
CA LEU A 41 -16.40 5.78 9.58
C LEU A 41 -15.45 6.13 10.73
N PRO A 42 -15.62 5.58 11.94
CA PRO A 42 -14.85 6.02 13.11
C PRO A 42 -13.38 5.57 13.12
N ASN A 43 -13.05 4.50 12.40
CA ASN A 43 -11.75 3.82 12.52
C ASN A 43 -10.70 4.10 11.44
N PRO A 44 -11.05 4.38 10.15
CA PRO A 44 -10.05 4.49 9.08
C PRO A 44 -8.87 5.44 9.36
N ALA A 45 -9.13 6.60 9.97
CA ALA A 45 -8.08 7.52 10.38
C ALA A 45 -7.10 6.91 11.40
N ASN A 46 -7.60 6.13 12.36
CA ASN A 46 -6.78 5.44 13.37
C ASN A 46 -6.02 4.27 12.74
N ASP A 47 -6.68 3.49 11.89
CA ASP A 47 -6.09 2.33 11.22
C ASP A 47 -4.95 2.77 10.28
N ALA A 48 -5.16 3.83 9.51
CA ALA A 48 -4.12 4.41 8.65
C ALA A 48 -2.89 4.85 9.46
N ARG A 49 -3.07 5.53 10.60
CA ARG A 49 -1.93 5.93 11.46
C ARG A 49 -1.17 4.72 12.01
N LEU A 50 -1.90 3.69 12.45
CA LEU A 50 -1.31 2.44 12.96
C LEU A 50 -0.49 1.74 11.88
N ILE A 51 -1.06 1.54 10.69
CA ILE A 51 -0.38 0.89 9.57
C ILE A 51 0.80 1.72 9.08
N ALA A 52 0.64 3.05 8.97
CA ALA A 52 1.74 3.93 8.60
C ALA A 52 2.91 3.84 9.59
N SER A 53 2.63 3.83 10.90
CA SER A 53 3.67 3.67 11.92
C SER A 53 4.37 2.31 11.82
N THR A 54 3.60 1.23 11.58
CA THR A 54 4.12 -0.14 11.44
C THR A 54 5.02 -0.27 10.21
N LEU A 55 4.60 0.30 9.08
CA LEU A 55 5.39 0.30 7.85
C LEU A 55 6.66 1.14 7.96
N ARG A 56 6.60 2.31 8.61
CA ARG A 56 7.81 3.11 8.93
C ARG A 56 8.80 2.29 9.76
N ASN A 57 8.32 1.60 10.79
CA ASN A 57 9.17 0.73 11.63
C ASN A 57 9.75 -0.46 10.85
N ALA A 58 9.08 -0.90 9.78
CA ALA A 58 9.55 -1.94 8.87
C ALA A 58 10.46 -1.41 7.73
N GLY A 59 10.88 -0.14 7.78
CA GLY A 59 11.82 0.47 6.84
C GLY A 59 11.19 1.04 5.57
N PHE A 60 9.87 1.26 5.55
CA PHE A 60 9.21 1.92 4.42
C PHE A 60 9.30 3.44 4.52
N GLN A 61 9.53 4.09 3.38
CA GLN A 61 9.19 5.49 3.17
C GLN A 61 7.67 5.60 2.98
N VAL A 62 6.97 6.14 3.97
CA VAL A 62 5.50 6.19 3.98
C VAL A 62 4.97 7.56 3.58
N ILE A 63 4.13 7.58 2.56
CA ILE A 63 3.24 8.69 2.17
C ILE A 63 1.89 8.43 2.83
N GLU A 64 1.48 9.30 3.75
CA GLU A 64 0.27 9.12 4.56
C GLU A 64 -0.71 10.27 4.33
N GLY A 65 -2.01 9.96 4.25
CA GLY A 65 -3.10 10.94 4.20
C GLY A 65 -4.32 10.48 4.98
N VAL A 66 -4.95 11.39 5.70
CA VAL A 66 -6.19 11.13 6.45
C VAL A 66 -7.26 12.12 6.01
N ASP A 67 -8.50 11.63 5.86
CA ASP A 67 -9.67 12.42 5.46
C ASP A 67 -9.41 13.25 4.19
N GLN A 68 -8.89 12.60 3.16
CA GLN A 68 -8.48 13.26 1.92
C GLN A 68 -9.68 13.50 1.01
N ASP A 69 -9.77 14.73 0.51
CA ASP A 69 -10.64 15.07 -0.62
C ASP A 69 -10.09 14.49 -1.92
N ASN A 70 -10.86 14.62 -3.01
CA ASN A 70 -10.50 14.02 -4.28
C ASN A 70 -9.15 14.53 -4.82
N ALA A 71 -8.91 15.85 -4.71
CA ALA A 71 -7.66 16.46 -5.14
C ALA A 71 -6.46 15.96 -4.31
N GLY A 72 -6.62 15.86 -3.00
CA GLY A 72 -5.64 15.33 -2.06
C GLY A 72 -5.30 13.87 -2.35
N MET A 73 -6.31 13.02 -2.58
CA MET A 73 -6.07 11.63 -2.97
C MET A 73 -5.26 11.53 -4.26
N HIS A 74 -5.62 12.27 -5.30
CA HIS A 74 -4.86 12.30 -6.55
C HIS A 74 -3.42 12.80 -6.33
N SER A 75 -3.21 13.83 -5.50
CA SER A 75 -1.87 14.34 -5.18
C SER A 75 -1.00 13.29 -4.49
N LEU A 76 -1.55 12.56 -3.51
CA LEU A 76 -0.82 11.50 -2.80
C LEU A 76 -0.48 10.33 -3.73
N ILE A 77 -1.37 9.97 -4.64
CA ILE A 77 -1.13 8.91 -5.63
C ILE A 77 -0.05 9.34 -6.63
N SER A 78 -0.08 10.57 -7.11
CA SER A 78 0.98 11.11 -7.98
C SER A 78 2.34 11.05 -7.27
N LYS A 79 2.41 11.52 -6.02
CA LYS A 79 3.63 11.44 -5.20
C LYS A 79 4.09 9.99 -5.00
N PHE A 80 3.17 9.07 -4.73
CA PHE A 80 3.50 7.65 -4.57
C PHE A 80 4.02 7.05 -5.88
N THR A 81 3.45 7.42 -7.02
CA THR A 81 3.89 6.98 -8.35
C THR A 81 5.33 7.40 -8.61
N GLU A 82 5.68 8.65 -8.31
CA GLU A 82 7.06 9.15 -8.44
C GLU A 82 8.03 8.42 -7.50
N GLU A 83 7.67 8.28 -6.22
CA GLU A 83 8.54 7.68 -5.21
C GLU A 83 8.73 6.16 -5.43
N SER A 84 7.73 5.47 -5.96
CA SER A 84 7.75 4.03 -6.20
C SER A 84 8.48 3.60 -7.48
N TYR A 85 8.82 4.53 -8.40
CA TYR A 85 9.37 4.21 -9.72
C TYR A 85 10.60 3.27 -9.70
N ASN A 86 11.49 3.42 -8.72
CA ASN A 86 12.67 2.56 -8.50
C ASN A 86 12.62 1.80 -7.16
N ALA A 87 11.44 1.64 -6.58
CA ALA A 87 11.28 0.91 -5.33
C ALA A 87 11.36 -0.61 -5.58
N GLY A 88 12.13 -1.33 -4.75
CA GLY A 88 12.13 -2.80 -4.77
C GLY A 88 10.85 -3.39 -4.18
N LEU A 89 10.11 -2.61 -3.39
CA LEU A 89 8.81 -2.97 -2.86
C LEU A 89 7.93 -1.73 -2.69
N ALA A 90 6.70 -1.82 -3.20
CA ALA A 90 5.69 -0.78 -3.07
C ALA A 90 4.41 -1.36 -2.47
N VAL A 91 3.84 -0.68 -1.47
CA VAL A 91 2.60 -1.10 -0.78
C VAL A 91 1.58 0.03 -0.82
N ILE A 92 0.31 -0.31 -1.07
CA ILE A 92 -0.81 0.62 -0.89
C ILE A 92 -1.72 0.05 0.20
N TYR A 93 -2.05 0.87 1.17
CA TYR A 93 -3.07 0.61 2.17
C TYR A 93 -4.15 1.69 2.10
N TYR A 94 -5.40 1.25 2.07
CA TYR A 94 -6.56 2.14 2.10
C TYR A 94 -7.58 1.63 3.12
N ALA A 95 -8.06 2.52 3.97
CA ALA A 95 -9.24 2.32 4.81
C ALA A 95 -10.24 3.44 4.53
N GLY A 96 -11.50 3.07 4.30
CA GLY A 96 -12.56 4.01 3.95
C GLY A 96 -13.68 3.33 3.15
N HIS A 97 -14.59 4.13 2.60
CA HIS A 97 -15.60 3.65 1.65
C HIS A 97 -14.96 3.28 0.30
N GLY A 98 -15.33 2.10 -0.19
CA GLY A 98 -15.01 1.65 -1.54
C GLY A 98 -16.28 1.21 -2.25
N MET A 99 -16.24 1.23 -3.58
CA MET A 99 -17.34 0.73 -4.40
C MET A 99 -16.81 -0.02 -5.61
N GLN A 100 -17.56 -1.02 -6.05
CA GLN A 100 -17.29 -1.72 -7.30
C GLN A 100 -18.41 -1.45 -8.31
N VAL A 101 -18.04 -1.03 -9.52
CA VAL A 101 -18.97 -0.82 -10.64
C VAL A 101 -18.35 -1.39 -11.91
N ASP A 102 -19.08 -2.25 -12.62
CA ASP A 102 -18.63 -2.94 -13.84
C ASP A 102 -17.25 -3.61 -13.67
N GLY A 103 -17.04 -4.28 -12.54
CA GLY A 103 -15.78 -4.96 -12.25
C GLY A 103 -14.61 -4.06 -11.85
N ARG A 104 -14.79 -2.73 -11.82
CA ARG A 104 -13.76 -1.76 -11.42
C ARG A 104 -13.98 -1.28 -10.00
N ASN A 105 -12.89 -1.18 -9.24
CA ASN A 105 -12.92 -0.72 -7.85
C ASN A 105 -12.59 0.77 -7.77
N TYR A 106 -13.34 1.46 -6.92
CA TYR A 106 -13.24 2.89 -6.72
C TYR A 106 -13.08 3.18 -5.23
N LEU A 107 -12.03 3.90 -4.88
CA LEU A 107 -11.82 4.47 -3.55
C LEU A 107 -12.55 5.81 -3.47
N ILE A 108 -13.23 6.05 -2.36
CA ILE A 108 -14.11 7.22 -2.22
C ILE A 108 -13.43 8.31 -1.35
N PRO A 109 -13.16 9.50 -1.91
CA PRO A 109 -12.75 10.69 -1.17
C PRO A 109 -13.80 11.19 -0.19
N VAL A 110 -13.41 11.96 0.83
CA VAL A 110 -14.37 12.43 1.86
C VAL A 110 -15.40 13.43 1.34
N ASP A 111 -15.08 14.17 0.28
CA ASP A 111 -15.92 15.16 -0.38
C ASP A 111 -16.73 14.59 -1.55
N ALA A 112 -16.60 13.29 -1.84
CA ALA A 112 -17.25 12.67 -2.98
C ALA A 112 -18.78 12.82 -2.90
N GLU A 113 -19.39 13.22 -4.01
CA GLU A 113 -20.83 13.37 -4.16
C GLU A 113 -21.26 12.53 -5.37
N LEU A 114 -21.84 11.36 -5.11
CA LEU A 114 -22.11 10.35 -6.13
C LEU A 114 -23.60 10.27 -6.46
N THR A 115 -24.14 11.36 -7.02
CA THR A 115 -25.55 11.47 -7.42
C THR A 115 -25.81 10.94 -8.84
N SER A 116 -24.76 10.64 -9.62
CA SER A 116 -24.85 10.09 -10.98
C SER A 116 -23.67 9.17 -11.29
N PRO A 117 -23.86 8.08 -12.08
CA PRO A 117 -22.76 7.23 -12.54
C PRO A 117 -21.66 7.96 -13.31
N ALA A 118 -21.98 9.11 -13.92
CA ALA A 118 -20.99 9.93 -14.64
C ALA A 118 -19.90 10.49 -13.71
N TYR A 119 -20.19 10.65 -12.41
CA TYR A 119 -19.25 11.22 -11.43
C TYR A 119 -18.24 10.23 -10.89
N LEU A 120 -18.39 8.93 -11.15
CA LEU A 120 -17.42 7.92 -10.72
C LEU A 120 -16.01 8.26 -11.21
N LYS A 121 -15.87 8.64 -12.48
CA LYS A 121 -14.55 8.94 -13.06
C LYS A 121 -13.90 10.21 -12.54
N THR A 122 -14.68 11.18 -12.06
CA THR A 122 -14.18 12.51 -11.72
C THR A 122 -14.18 12.79 -10.22
N ARG A 123 -14.91 12.01 -9.41
CA ARG A 123 -15.06 12.22 -7.96
C ARG A 123 -14.64 11.00 -7.13
N THR A 124 -13.99 10.01 -7.75
CA THR A 124 -13.42 8.86 -7.06
C THR A 124 -12.07 8.51 -7.67
N VAL A 125 -11.31 7.66 -6.98
CA VAL A 125 -10.06 7.11 -7.50
C VAL A 125 -10.27 5.67 -7.91
N GLN A 126 -10.08 5.36 -9.19
CA GLN A 126 -10.09 3.98 -9.67
C GLN A 126 -8.77 3.27 -9.33
N ILE A 127 -8.85 2.02 -8.88
CA ILE A 127 -7.71 1.12 -8.65
C ILE A 127 -7.79 -0.15 -9.51
#